data_AF-M7SPK8-F1
#
_entry.id   AF-M7SPK8-F1
#
_cell.length_a   1.000
_cell.length_b   1.000
_cell.length_c   1.000
_cell.angle_alpha   90.00
_cell.angle_beta   90.00
_cell.angle_gamma   90.00
#
_symmetry.space_group_name_H-M   'P 1'
#
loop_
_entity.id
_entity.type
_entity.pdbx_description
1 polymer ?
#
loop_
_entity_poly.entity_id
_entity_poly.type
_entity_poly.pdbx_seq_one_letter_code
_entity_poly.pdbx_strand_id
1 'polypeptide(L)'
;MARKFLTLASRLVTRNDELVCSLEGVECIMIESLYHHNAGNLHRAWLAARRAMAIAQIIGLYRRAKWSSLKVLDPEARARISPGSLWFRVVHADRYFSLMLGLPQGSSENSFATPKALESCDPFERLERMAAVVAGRILQIRDTKLRDFDTTYKIDELLLEASESMPTEWWPTPDLASDENTAVRKAIRIMG
;
A
#
# COMPACT_ATOMS: atom_id res chain seq x y z
N MET A 1 0.70 24.47 -7.67
CA MET A 1 -0.75 24.22 -7.90
C MET A 1 -1.26 23.04 -7.07
N ALA A 2 -0.63 21.86 -7.12
CA ALA A 2 -1.05 20.65 -6.37
C ALA A 2 -1.32 20.84 -4.86
N ARG A 3 -0.48 21.59 -4.14
CA ARG A 3 -0.66 21.87 -2.70
C ARG A 3 -1.99 22.57 -2.36
N LYS A 4 -2.49 23.44 -3.24
CA LYS A 4 -3.78 24.13 -3.04
C LYS A 4 -4.94 23.13 -3.12
N PHE A 5 -4.94 22.25 -4.13
CA PHE A 5 -5.94 21.20 -4.28
C PHE A 5 -5.91 20.22 -3.11
N LEU A 6 -4.72 19.79 -2.66
CA LEU A 6 -4.60 18.95 -1.47
C LEU A 6 -5.20 19.62 -0.23
N THR A 7 -4.92 20.91 -0.02
CA THR A 7 -5.45 21.63 1.15
C THR A 7 -6.98 21.70 1.12
N LEU A 8 -7.56 21.91 -0.07
CA LEU A 8 -9.00 21.91 -0.26
C LEU A 8 -9.60 20.51 -0.06
N ALA A 9 -9.02 19.48 -0.68
CA ALA A 9 -9.47 18.09 -0.53
C ALA A 9 -9.35 17.63 0.93
N SER A 10 -8.25 17.98 1.60
CA SER A 10 -8.03 17.63 3.00
C SER A 10 -9.10 18.26 3.89
N ARG A 11 -9.40 19.55 3.69
CA ARG A 11 -10.41 20.30 4.44
C ARG A 11 -11.85 19.86 4.16
N LEU A 12 -12.20 19.65 2.89
CA LEU A 12 -13.59 19.43 2.46
C LEU A 12 -13.98 17.95 2.46
N VAL A 13 -13.03 17.05 2.25
CA VAL A 13 -13.29 15.62 2.09
C VAL A 13 -12.66 14.86 3.25
N THR A 14 -11.33 14.87 3.36
CA THR A 14 -10.64 13.90 4.23
C THR A 14 -10.80 14.17 5.74
N ARG A 15 -11.28 15.36 6.12
CA ARG A 15 -11.62 15.74 7.50
C ARG A 15 -13.12 15.69 7.78
N ASN A 16 -13.93 15.26 6.81
CA ASN A 16 -15.36 15.10 6.97
C ASN A 16 -15.68 13.62 7.18
N ASP A 17 -16.02 13.26 8.43
CA ASP A 17 -16.29 11.88 8.84
C ASP A 17 -17.38 11.20 8.00
N GLU A 18 -18.39 11.94 7.53
CA GLU A 18 -19.47 11.38 6.71
C GLU A 18 -19.01 10.99 5.30
N LEU A 19 -18.06 11.75 4.74
CA LEU A 19 -17.51 11.52 3.40
C LEU A 19 -16.41 10.47 3.42
N VAL A 20 -15.56 10.47 4.45
CA VAL A 20 -14.46 9.50 4.53
C VAL A 20 -14.94 8.09 4.80
N CYS A 21 -16.09 7.90 5.46
CA CYS A 21 -16.71 6.60 5.69
C CYS A 21 -17.37 6.01 4.41
N SER A 22 -16.73 6.15 3.26
CA SER A 22 -17.10 5.53 1.97
C SER A 22 -15.88 4.93 1.28
N LEU A 23 -16.11 4.15 0.22
CA LEU A 23 -15.03 3.57 -0.58
C LEU A 23 -14.13 4.64 -1.22
N GLU A 24 -14.73 5.70 -1.77
CA GLU A 24 -14.06 6.85 -2.35
C GLU A 24 -13.34 7.68 -1.27
N GLY A 25 -13.95 7.81 -0.10
CA GLY A 25 -13.34 8.48 1.04
C GLY A 25 -12.00 7.86 1.44
N VAL A 26 -11.95 6.53 1.51
CA VAL A 26 -10.71 5.78 1.76
C VAL A 26 -9.70 5.98 0.63
N GLU A 27 -10.13 5.91 -0.64
CA GLU A 27 -9.26 6.19 -1.80
C GLU A 27 -8.66 7.61 -1.73
N CYS A 28 -9.46 8.62 -1.41
CA CYS A 28 -9.00 10.00 -1.28
C CYS A 28 -7.92 10.17 -0.19
N ILE A 29 -8.08 9.51 0.96
CA ILE A 29 -7.07 9.55 2.03
C ILE A 29 -5.77 8.85 1.57
N MET A 30 -5.89 7.74 0.83
CA MET A 30 -4.72 7.06 0.26
C MET A 30 -3.98 7.93 -0.76
N ILE A 31 -4.70 8.70 -1.57
CA ILE A 31 -4.09 9.69 -2.49
C ILE A 31 -3.39 10.82 -1.71
N GLU A 32 -3.97 11.31 -0.60
CA GLU A 32 -3.29 12.27 0.30
C GLU A 32 -2.02 11.68 0.91
N SER A 33 -2.05 10.42 1.33
CA SER A 33 -0.88 9.69 1.82
C SER A 33 0.22 9.61 0.76
N LEU A 34 -0.12 9.21 -0.47
CA LEU A 34 0.81 9.12 -1.59
C LEU A 34 1.42 10.49 -1.94
N TYR A 35 0.62 11.56 -1.90
CA TYR A 35 1.13 12.91 -2.10
C TYR A 35 2.20 13.26 -1.06
N HIS A 36 1.94 12.98 0.23
CA HIS A 36 2.91 13.24 1.28
C HIS A 36 4.18 12.43 1.13
N HIS A 37 4.07 11.17 0.72
CA HIS A 37 5.23 10.31 0.42
C HIS A 37 6.09 10.91 -0.69
N ASN A 38 5.49 11.26 -1.83
CA ASN A 38 6.19 11.82 -2.98
C ASN A 38 6.80 13.21 -2.68
N ALA A 39 6.23 13.93 -1.71
CA ALA A 39 6.76 15.19 -1.21
C ALA A 39 7.83 15.01 -0.11
N GLY A 40 8.28 13.78 0.18
CA GLY A 40 9.27 13.47 1.21
C GLY A 40 8.78 13.57 2.66
N ASN A 41 7.48 13.78 2.88
CA ASN A 41 6.89 13.98 4.19
C ASN A 41 6.42 12.65 4.80
N LEU A 42 7.37 11.76 5.10
CA LEU A 42 7.10 10.37 5.48
C LEU A 42 6.16 10.22 6.68
N HIS A 43 6.35 11.01 7.74
CA HIS A 43 5.46 10.99 8.92
C HIS A 43 4.01 11.37 8.57
N ARG A 44 3.81 12.32 7.64
CA ARG A 44 2.46 12.73 7.22
C ARG A 44 1.82 11.68 6.33
N ALA A 45 2.60 11.05 5.46
CA ALA A 45 2.15 9.92 4.65
C ALA A 45 1.68 8.77 5.56
N TRP A 46 2.49 8.41 6.55
CA TRP A 46 2.15 7.39 7.54
C TRP A 46 0.86 7.70 8.31
N LEU A 47 0.71 8.92 8.84
CA LEU A 47 -0.52 9.32 9.55
C LEU A 47 -1.77 9.23 8.67
N ALA A 48 -1.66 9.64 7.40
CA ALA A 48 -2.78 9.55 6.45
C ALA A 48 -3.11 8.08 6.14
N ALA A 49 -2.11 7.23 5.86
CA ALA A 49 -2.32 5.79 5.65
C ALA A 49 -2.95 5.10 6.88
N ARG A 50 -2.50 5.46 8.08
CA ARG A 50 -3.06 4.94 9.35
C ARG A 50 -4.52 5.34 9.52
N ARG A 51 -4.87 6.58 9.16
CA ARG A 51 -6.27 7.04 9.17
C ARG A 51 -7.11 6.29 8.13
N ALA A 52 -6.60 6.10 6.91
CA ALA A 52 -7.28 5.30 5.89
C ALA A 52 -7.54 3.87 6.38
N MET A 53 -6.56 3.24 7.05
CA MET A 53 -6.71 1.91 7.62
C MET A 53 -7.82 1.84 8.68
N ALA A 54 -7.84 2.78 9.63
CA ALA A 54 -8.88 2.82 10.65
C ALA A 54 -10.27 2.96 10.03
N ILE A 55 -10.43 3.84 9.05
CA ILE A 55 -11.72 4.07 8.37
C ILE A 55 -12.11 2.84 7.53
N ALA A 56 -11.17 2.25 6.79
CA ALA A 56 -11.37 1.01 6.06
C ALA A 56 -11.85 -0.13 6.99
N GLN A 57 -11.33 -0.21 8.21
CA GLN A 57 -11.79 -1.16 9.22
C GLN A 57 -13.21 -0.84 9.72
N ILE A 58 -13.52 0.44 9.99
CA ILE A 58 -14.86 0.88 10.41
C ILE A 58 -15.91 0.50 9.36
N ILE A 59 -15.67 0.81 8.09
CA ILE A 59 -16.62 0.49 7.00
C ILE A 59 -16.63 -1.00 6.64
N GLY A 60 -15.72 -1.80 7.20
CA GLY A 60 -15.65 -3.23 6.96
C GLY A 60 -14.96 -3.65 5.66
N LEU A 61 -14.11 -2.79 5.08
CA LEU A 61 -13.39 -3.04 3.83
C LEU A 61 -12.51 -4.30 3.90
N TYR A 62 -11.90 -4.55 5.06
CA TYR A 62 -11.11 -5.76 5.35
C TYR A 62 -11.92 -7.08 5.33
N ARG A 63 -13.26 -7.02 5.33
CA ARG A 63 -14.15 -8.18 5.33
C ARG A 63 -14.79 -8.35 3.96
N ARG A 64 -14.31 -9.32 3.18
CA ARG A 64 -14.84 -9.63 1.83
C ARG A 64 -16.36 -9.80 1.78
N ALA A 65 -16.95 -10.40 2.79
CA ALA A 65 -18.40 -10.60 2.89
C ALA A 65 -19.22 -9.28 2.95
N LYS A 66 -18.59 -8.14 3.27
CA LYS A 66 -19.25 -6.84 3.38
C LYS A 66 -19.08 -5.95 2.14
N TRP A 67 -18.38 -6.40 1.10
CA TRP A 67 -18.06 -5.54 -0.06
C TRP A 67 -19.28 -5.04 -0.85
N SER A 68 -20.35 -5.83 -0.90
CA SER A 68 -21.60 -5.44 -1.55
C SER A 68 -22.34 -4.31 -0.82
N SER A 69 -22.18 -4.22 0.50
CA SER A 69 -22.87 -3.23 1.36
C SER A 69 -22.01 -2.01 1.70
N LEU A 70 -20.80 -1.89 1.16
CA LEU A 70 -19.98 -0.70 1.34
C LEU A 70 -20.69 0.55 0.80
N LYS A 71 -20.63 1.63 1.59
CA LYS A 71 -21.08 2.96 1.17
C LYS A 71 -20.22 3.42 -0.01
N VAL A 72 -20.91 3.76 -1.10
CA VAL A 72 -20.35 4.32 -2.32
C VAL A 72 -21.16 5.58 -2.61
N LEU A 73 -20.46 6.70 -2.77
CA LEU A 73 -21.04 8.02 -3.02
C LEU A 73 -21.42 8.19 -4.49
N ASP A 74 -20.61 7.64 -5.38
CA ASP A 74 -20.82 7.66 -6.83
C ASP A 74 -20.97 6.22 -7.37
N PRO A 75 -22.12 5.84 -7.95
CA PRO A 75 -22.33 4.51 -8.50
C PRO A 75 -21.22 4.04 -9.46
N GLU A 76 -20.60 4.96 -10.23
CA GLU A 76 -19.51 4.64 -11.14
C GLU A 76 -18.22 4.23 -10.42
N ALA A 77 -18.02 4.71 -9.18
CA ALA A 77 -16.85 4.37 -8.39
C ALA A 77 -16.75 2.86 -8.10
N ARG A 78 -17.87 2.13 -8.07
CA ARG A 78 -17.86 0.66 -7.89
C ARG A 78 -17.25 -0.07 -9.08
N ALA A 79 -17.28 0.51 -10.28
CA ALA A 79 -16.62 -0.04 -11.47
C ALA A 79 -15.11 0.26 -11.46
N ARG A 80 -14.69 1.39 -10.87
CA ARG A 80 -13.30 1.84 -10.85
C ARG A 80 -12.50 1.36 -9.65
N ILE A 81 -13.14 1.21 -8.49
CA ILE A 81 -12.47 0.91 -7.22
C ILE A 81 -12.76 -0.52 -6.80
N SER A 82 -11.77 -1.40 -6.95
CA SER A 82 -11.80 -2.76 -6.41
C SER A 82 -11.60 -2.70 -4.88
N PRO A 83 -12.56 -3.17 -4.05
CA PRO A 83 -12.41 -3.16 -2.59
C PRO A 83 -11.21 -3.96 -2.10
N GLY A 84 -10.93 -5.09 -2.74
CA GLY A 84 -9.77 -5.94 -2.41
C GLY A 84 -8.45 -5.26 -2.74
N SER A 85 -8.35 -4.62 -3.91
CA SER A 85 -7.14 -3.89 -4.30
C SER A 85 -6.94 -2.65 -3.43
N LEU A 86 -8.00 -1.94 -3.06
CA LEU A 86 -7.92 -0.80 -2.15
C LEU A 86 -7.48 -1.24 -0.75
N TRP A 87 -8.04 -2.33 -0.20
CA TRP A 87 -7.60 -2.87 1.08
C TRP A 87 -6.12 -3.26 1.07
N PHE A 88 -5.69 -3.96 0.02
CA PHE A 88 -4.28 -4.28 -0.19
C PHE A 88 -3.42 -3.02 -0.16
N ARG A 89 -3.76 -1.98 -0.93
CA ARG A 89 -2.98 -0.73 -0.99
C ARG A 89 -2.90 -0.03 0.37
N VAL A 90 -3.97 -0.07 1.16
CA VAL A 90 -3.98 0.45 2.54
C VAL A 90 -2.99 -0.33 3.43
N VAL A 91 -3.02 -1.66 3.40
CA VAL A 91 -2.11 -2.49 4.22
C VAL A 91 -0.66 -2.37 3.76
N HIS A 92 -0.41 -2.36 2.45
CA HIS A 92 0.92 -2.18 1.88
C HIS A 92 1.54 -0.85 2.32
N ALA A 93 0.82 0.27 2.15
CA ALA A 93 1.32 1.58 2.56
C ALA A 93 1.59 1.66 4.07
N ASP A 94 0.70 1.13 4.90
CA ASP A 94 0.88 1.09 6.35
C ASP A 94 2.17 0.36 6.75
N ARG A 95 2.40 -0.84 6.20
CA ARG A 95 3.58 -1.64 6.50
C ARG A 95 4.86 -1.02 5.96
N TYR A 96 4.82 -0.51 4.72
CA TYR A 96 5.96 0.20 4.12
C TYR A 96 6.39 1.38 4.99
N PHE A 97 5.46 2.28 5.34
CA PHE A 97 5.80 3.43 6.18
C PHE A 97 6.19 3.04 7.60
N SER A 98 5.55 2.01 8.16
CA SER A 98 5.87 1.51 9.50
C SER A 98 7.29 0.93 9.55
N LEU A 99 7.72 0.20 8.51
CA LEU A 99 9.12 -0.25 8.39
C LEU A 99 10.08 0.93 8.33
N MET A 100 9.84 1.87 7.42
CA MET A 100 10.74 3.01 7.20
C MET A 100 10.88 3.91 8.42
N LEU A 101 9.81 4.08 9.21
CA LEU A 101 9.79 4.91 10.41
C LEU A 101 10.11 4.12 11.69
N GLY A 102 10.24 2.80 11.61
CA GLY A 102 10.39 1.95 12.78
C GLY A 102 9.19 2.00 13.73
N LEU A 103 7.97 2.03 13.20
CA LEU A 103 6.70 2.02 13.93
C LEU A 103 6.02 0.64 13.82
N PRO A 104 5.08 0.28 14.72
CA PRO A 104 4.33 -0.97 14.62
C PRO A 104 3.32 -0.95 13.47
N GLN A 105 3.04 -2.09 12.84
CA GLN A 105 1.96 -2.21 11.84
C GLN A 105 0.56 -2.13 12.46
N GLY A 106 -0.44 -1.79 11.64
CA GLY A 106 -1.82 -1.60 12.08
C GLY A 106 -2.73 -2.79 11.80
N SER A 107 -2.25 -3.72 10.99
CA SER A 107 -2.97 -4.94 10.63
C SER A 107 -1.99 -6.06 10.29
N SER A 108 -2.17 -7.23 10.91
CA SER A 108 -1.46 -8.47 10.57
C SER A 108 -2.15 -9.28 9.47
N GLU A 109 -3.24 -8.77 8.89
CA GLU A 109 -4.07 -9.43 7.88
C GLU A 109 -3.32 -9.57 6.54
N ASN A 110 -3.48 -10.70 5.83
CA ASN A 110 -2.76 -11.03 4.59
C ASN A 110 -3.65 -11.64 3.48
N SER A 111 -4.97 -11.45 3.55
CA SER A 111 -5.96 -12.05 2.64
C SER A 111 -5.74 -11.70 1.17
N PHE A 112 -5.09 -10.57 0.91
CA PHE A 112 -4.70 -10.12 -0.42
C PHE A 112 -3.57 -10.94 -1.05
N ALA A 113 -2.87 -11.78 -0.28
CA ALA A 113 -1.73 -12.57 -0.75
C ALA A 113 -1.96 -14.10 -0.60
N THR A 114 -3.21 -14.55 -0.60
CA THR A 114 -3.52 -15.98 -0.74
C THR A 114 -3.15 -16.48 -2.16
N PRO A 115 -2.82 -17.76 -2.37
CA PRO A 115 -2.49 -18.29 -3.70
C PRO A 115 -3.52 -17.89 -4.77
N LYS A 116 -4.80 -18.08 -4.47
CA LYS A 116 -5.92 -17.65 -5.34
C LYS A 116 -5.96 -16.14 -5.61
N ALA A 117 -5.54 -15.32 -4.66
CA ALA A 117 -5.49 -13.86 -4.84
C ALA A 117 -4.29 -13.41 -5.66
N LEU A 118 -3.22 -14.21 -5.73
CA LEU A 118 -2.01 -13.95 -6.51
C LEU A 118 -2.10 -14.50 -7.94
N GLU A 119 -2.91 -15.53 -8.19
CA GLU A 119 -3.14 -16.09 -9.53
C GLU A 119 -3.66 -15.05 -10.53
N SER A 120 -4.55 -14.15 -10.10
CA SER A 120 -5.15 -13.11 -10.94
C SER A 120 -4.27 -11.87 -11.12
N CYS A 121 -3.14 -11.77 -10.41
CA CYS A 121 -2.27 -10.60 -10.43
C CYS A 121 -1.30 -10.65 -11.61
N ASP A 122 -1.01 -9.47 -12.15
CA ASP A 122 0.16 -9.31 -13.00
C ASP A 122 1.46 -9.51 -12.18
N PRO A 123 2.61 -9.75 -12.83
CA PRO A 123 3.90 -9.93 -12.17
C PRO A 123 4.24 -8.88 -11.11
N PHE A 124 3.97 -7.60 -11.40
CA PHE A 124 4.31 -6.49 -10.53
C PHE A 124 3.38 -6.44 -9.32
N GLU A 125 2.07 -6.58 -9.52
CA GLU A 125 1.12 -6.64 -8.41
C GLU A 125 1.40 -7.85 -7.50
N ARG A 126 1.85 -8.98 -8.06
CA ARG A 126 2.28 -10.16 -7.28
C ARG A 126 3.49 -9.82 -6.39
N LEU A 127 4.51 -9.18 -6.96
CA LEU A 127 5.68 -8.70 -6.21
C LEU A 127 5.25 -7.77 -5.06
N GLU A 128 4.42 -6.75 -5.34
CA GLU A 128 3.99 -5.78 -4.31
C GLU A 128 3.24 -6.47 -3.15
N ARG A 129 2.35 -7.42 -3.47
CA ARG A 129 1.58 -8.17 -2.46
C ARG A 129 2.46 -9.06 -1.60
N MET A 130 3.42 -9.74 -2.20
CA MET A 130 4.38 -10.57 -1.46
C MET A 130 5.30 -9.71 -0.59
N ALA A 131 5.77 -8.57 -1.11
CA ALA A 131 6.55 -7.59 -0.35
C ALA A 131 5.78 -7.06 0.86
N ALA A 132 4.47 -6.80 0.73
CA ALA A 132 3.63 -6.44 1.88
C ALA A 132 3.57 -7.53 2.95
N VAL A 133 3.52 -8.82 2.57
CA VAL A 133 3.53 -9.95 3.53
C VAL A 133 4.88 -9.99 4.25
N VAL A 134 5.98 -9.92 3.50
CA VAL A 134 7.34 -9.89 4.05
C VAL A 134 7.50 -8.73 5.04
N ALA A 135 7.07 -7.54 4.65
CA ALA A 135 7.12 -6.37 5.52
C ALA A 135 6.38 -6.58 6.85
N GLY A 136 5.21 -7.22 6.80
CA GLY A 136 4.45 -7.56 8.00
C GLY A 136 5.17 -8.53 8.93
N ARG A 137 5.88 -9.52 8.38
CA ARG A 137 6.68 -10.47 9.16
C ARG A 137 7.90 -9.81 9.80
N ILE A 138 8.60 -8.95 9.07
CA ILE A 138 9.74 -8.17 9.59
C ILE A 138 9.28 -7.30 10.77
N LEU A 139 8.14 -6.61 10.63
CA LEU A 139 7.58 -5.79 11.70
C LEU A 139 7.22 -6.63 12.95
N GLN A 140 6.70 -7.84 12.79
CA GLN A 140 6.38 -8.73 13.90
C GLN A 140 7.63 -9.18 14.67
N ILE A 141 8.71 -9.53 13.97
CA ILE A 141 9.98 -9.93 14.63
C ILE A 141 10.54 -8.77 15.46
N ARG A 142 10.43 -7.55 14.94
CA ARG A 142 10.96 -6.37 15.64
C ARG A 142 10.29 -6.14 17.00
N ASP A 143 9.01 -6.49 17.12
CA ASP A 143 8.25 -6.34 18.36
C ASP A 143 8.54 -7.46 19.37
N THR A 144 8.92 -8.67 18.94
CA THR A 144 9.05 -9.84 19.83
C THR A 144 10.42 -10.01 20.50
N LYS A 145 11.45 -9.22 20.12
CA LYS A 145 12.86 -9.31 20.60
C LYS A 145 13.55 -10.68 20.44
N LEU A 146 12.83 -11.72 19.98
CA LEU A 146 13.34 -13.06 19.76
C LEU A 146 13.77 -13.19 18.30
N ARG A 147 15.07 -13.36 18.08
CA ARG A 147 15.61 -13.72 16.76
C ARG A 147 15.36 -15.20 16.52
N ASP A 148 14.19 -15.50 16.01
CA ASP A 148 13.88 -16.83 15.51
C ASP A 148 14.47 -17.01 14.10
N PHE A 149 15.50 -17.84 14.00
CA PHE A 149 16.16 -18.16 12.73
C PHE A 149 15.20 -18.81 11.72
N ASP A 150 14.20 -19.57 12.18
CA ASP A 150 13.20 -20.20 11.32
C ASP A 150 12.32 -19.13 10.64
N THR A 151 11.88 -18.12 11.40
CA THR A 151 11.13 -16.99 10.83
C THR A 151 11.98 -16.17 9.85
N THR A 152 13.28 -15.94 10.14
CA THR A 152 14.18 -15.26 9.19
C THR A 152 14.34 -16.04 7.89
N TYR A 153 14.53 -17.36 7.96
CA TYR A 153 14.65 -18.21 6.79
C TYR A 153 13.37 -18.19 5.93
N LYS A 154 12.19 -18.23 6.55
CA LYS A 154 10.91 -18.09 5.83
C LYS A 154 10.70 -16.72 5.17
N ILE A 155 11.32 -15.67 5.70
CA ILE A 155 11.29 -14.35 5.05
C ILE A 155 12.18 -14.37 3.81
N ASP A 156 13.35 -14.98 3.90
CA ASP A 156 14.28 -15.13 2.78
C ASP A 156 13.64 -15.92 1.63
N GLU A 157 13.00 -17.06 1.92
CA GLU A 157 12.27 -17.84 0.91
C GLU A 157 11.17 -17.02 0.21
N LEU A 158 10.39 -16.24 0.97
CA LEU A 158 9.36 -15.37 0.39
C LEU A 158 9.93 -14.24 -0.47
N LEU A 159 11.10 -13.70 -0.11
CA LEU A 159 11.78 -12.69 -0.90
C LEU A 159 12.29 -13.27 -2.21
N LEU A 160 12.85 -14.48 -2.18
CA LEU A 160 13.27 -15.20 -3.38
C LEU A 160 12.08 -15.50 -4.30
N GLU A 161 10.99 -16.05 -3.75
CA GLU A 161 9.75 -16.33 -4.51
C GLU A 161 9.18 -15.03 -5.12
N ALA A 162 9.20 -13.93 -4.37
CA ALA A 162 8.77 -12.63 -4.87
C ALA A 162 9.68 -12.11 -5.99
N SER A 163 10.99 -12.35 -5.89
CA SER A 163 11.93 -11.95 -6.93
C SER A 163 11.74 -12.72 -8.24
N GLU A 164 11.38 -14.00 -8.14
CA GLU A 164 11.09 -14.88 -9.27
C GLU A 164 9.78 -14.50 -9.98
N SER A 165 8.90 -13.73 -9.33
CA SER A 165 7.68 -13.25 -9.98
C SER A 165 7.94 -12.21 -11.07
N MET A 166 9.13 -11.59 -11.08
CA MET A 166 9.48 -10.54 -12.04
C MET A 166 10.44 -11.05 -13.12
N PRO A 167 10.29 -10.60 -14.37
CA PRO A 167 11.23 -10.93 -15.42
C PRO A 167 12.62 -10.35 -15.11
N THR A 168 13.68 -11.08 -15.48
CA THR A 168 15.08 -10.72 -15.18
C THR A 168 15.45 -9.31 -15.66
N GLU A 169 14.85 -8.85 -16.75
CA GLU A 169 15.03 -7.53 -17.35
C GLU A 169 14.43 -6.37 -16.53
N TRP A 170 13.69 -6.67 -15.47
CA TRP A 170 13.15 -5.67 -14.55
C TRP A 170 14.18 -5.16 -13.54
N TRP A 171 15.10 -6.03 -13.11
CA TRP A 171 16.10 -5.78 -12.06
C TRP A 171 17.32 -4.91 -12.41
N PRO A 172 17.78 -4.75 -13.68
CA PRO A 172 18.99 -3.99 -13.97
C PRO A 172 18.90 -2.56 -13.45
N THR A 173 19.94 -2.10 -12.74
CA THR A 173 20.04 -0.73 -12.28
C THR A 173 20.03 0.23 -13.46
N PRO A 174 19.20 1.29 -13.45
CA PRO A 174 19.23 2.31 -14.48
C PRO A 174 20.62 2.92 -14.57
N ASP A 175 21.19 2.96 -15.78
CA ASP A 175 22.38 3.76 -16.04
C ASP A 175 22.02 5.24 -15.95
N LEU A 176 22.30 5.84 -14.78
CA LEU A 176 22.05 7.25 -14.49
C LEU A 176 23.01 8.20 -15.22
N ALA A 177 24.04 7.68 -15.89
CA ALA A 177 24.94 8.46 -16.74
C ALA A 177 24.39 8.65 -18.17
N SER A 178 23.32 7.94 -18.53
CA SER A 178 22.60 8.14 -19.80
C SER A 178 21.57 9.26 -19.66
N ASP A 179 21.44 10.08 -20.72
CA ASP A 179 20.55 11.24 -20.93
C ASP A 179 19.46 11.47 -19.85
N GLU A 180 19.43 12.66 -19.22
CA GLU A 180 18.64 12.99 -18.01
C GLU A 180 17.16 12.56 -18.08
N ASN A 181 16.55 12.63 -19.27
CA ASN A 181 15.17 12.20 -19.50
C ASN A 181 14.95 10.69 -19.37
N THR A 182 15.96 9.88 -19.67
CA THR A 182 15.92 8.41 -19.58
C THR A 182 16.12 7.96 -18.14
N ALA A 183 17.00 8.62 -17.41
CA ALA A 183 17.24 8.37 -15.98
C ALA A 183 15.98 8.64 -15.13
N VAL A 184 15.29 9.77 -15.34
CA VAL A 184 14.07 10.12 -14.60
C VAL A 184 12.92 9.14 -14.89
N ARG A 185 12.72 8.75 -16.16
CA ARG A 185 11.68 7.75 -16.53
C ARG A 185 11.95 6.39 -15.91
N LYS A 186 13.22 5.96 -15.83
CA LYS A 186 13.61 4.70 -15.20
C LYS A 186 13.54 4.76 -13.67
N ALA A 187 13.82 5.91 -13.05
CA ALA A 187 13.65 6.11 -11.60
C ALA A 187 12.17 6.11 -11.19
N ILE A 188 11.27 6.68 -12.00
CA ILE A 188 9.82 6.61 -11.78
C ILE A 188 9.30 5.17 -11.81
N ARG A 189 9.89 4.28 -12.63
CA ARG A 189 9.57 2.84 -12.66
C ARG A 189 9.85 2.12 -11.33
N ILE A 190 10.81 2.61 -10.55
CA ILE A 190 11.20 2.04 -9.25
C ILE A 190 10.35 2.61 -8.10
N MET A 191 9.73 3.78 -8.30
CA MET A 191 8.92 4.50 -7.29
C MET A 191 7.40 4.36 -7.50
N GLY A 192 6.97 3.70 -8.57
CA GLY A 192 5.55 3.53 -8.95
C GLY A 192 4.90 2.34 -8.29
#